data_AF-A0A562TG02-F1
#
_entry.id   AF-A0A562TG02-F1
#
_cell.length_a   1.000
_cell.length_b   1.000
_cell.length_c   1.000
_cell.angle_alpha   90.00
_cell.angle_beta   90.00
_cell.angle_gamma   90.00
#
_symmetry.space_group_name_H-M   'P 1'
#
loop_
_entity.id
_entity.type
_entity.pdbx_description
1 polymer ?
#
loop_
_entity_poly.entity_id
_entity_poly.type
_entity_poly.pdbx_seq_one_letter_code
_entity_poly.pdbx_strand_id
1 'polypeptide(L)'
;MPRAPIRPSSTRRYSCAREIVDARSRHFTDEELLDALRAILKRQGTLSGLIIDEENDLPSSSAYRSRFGSLLRAYRLIGYEPERDYRYIEINKALRAALPQIVEGIVDGVAIQGGRVVQDPDTQLLRVNYEFTVSVVLARCQATAAGSLRWHIRLDTGLVPDITIAVRMNETNDAPRDFYLLPSIDMTDARLKMAEQNGLWLDAYRTETLDDFYALAGRAKVTEVA
;
A
#
# COMPACT_ATOMS: atom_id res chain seq x y z
N MET A 1 -7.11 29.76 -38.07
CA MET A 1 -7.73 29.40 -36.78
C MET A 1 -6.60 29.12 -35.78
N PRO A 2 -6.29 30.06 -34.86
CA PRO A 2 -5.16 29.92 -33.95
C PRO A 2 -5.51 29.01 -32.75
N ARG A 3 -4.62 28.07 -32.45
CA ARG A 3 -4.69 27.15 -31.30
C ARG A 3 -4.48 27.92 -29.99
N ALA A 4 -5.41 27.75 -29.05
CA ALA A 4 -5.30 28.26 -27.69
C ALA A 4 -4.14 27.59 -26.91
N PRO A 5 -3.47 28.29 -25.98
CA PRO A 5 -2.36 27.74 -25.21
C PRO A 5 -2.86 26.81 -24.08
N ILE A 6 -2.17 25.68 -23.94
CA ILE A 6 -2.30 24.70 -22.86
C ILE A 6 -1.90 25.39 -21.54
N ARG A 7 -2.83 25.50 -20.58
CA ARG A 7 -2.51 25.90 -19.20
C ARG A 7 -1.64 24.80 -18.55
N PRO A 8 -0.48 25.13 -17.96
CA PRO A 8 0.29 24.13 -17.20
C PRO A 8 -0.44 23.77 -15.89
N SER A 9 -0.53 22.47 -15.65
CA SER A 9 -1.09 21.80 -14.49
C SER A 9 -0.43 22.23 -13.18
N SER A 10 -1.28 22.54 -12.19
CA SER A 10 -1.02 23.05 -10.85
C SER A 10 -0.37 22.05 -9.88
N THR A 11 0.69 21.34 -10.30
CA THR A 11 1.35 20.30 -9.48
C THR A 11 2.64 20.79 -8.80
N ARG A 12 3.08 22.03 -9.08
CA ARG A 12 4.37 22.59 -8.60
C ARG A 12 4.29 23.46 -7.33
N ARG A 13 3.20 23.41 -6.56
CA ARG A 13 3.03 24.30 -5.38
C ARG A 13 3.16 23.64 -4.00
N TYR A 14 3.31 22.32 -3.91
CA TYR A 14 3.23 21.61 -2.61
C TYR A 14 4.58 21.16 -2.01
N SER A 15 5.71 21.28 -2.71
CA SER A 15 7.01 20.80 -2.21
C SER A 15 7.83 21.86 -1.45
N CYS A 16 7.94 23.08 -1.98
CA CYS A 16 8.85 24.09 -1.39
C CYS A 16 8.41 24.64 -0.02
N ALA A 17 7.14 24.51 0.37
CA ALA A 17 6.68 24.96 1.69
C ALA A 17 7.08 23.99 2.83
N ARG A 18 7.21 22.69 2.52
CA ARG A 18 7.49 21.64 3.52
C ARG A 18 8.93 21.67 4.01
N GLU A 19 9.89 21.93 3.12
CA GLU A 19 11.32 21.96 3.46
C GLU A 19 11.67 23.12 4.41
N ILE A 20 10.97 24.26 4.32
CA ILE A 20 11.17 25.40 5.21
C ILE A 20 10.65 25.10 6.62
N VAL A 21 9.55 24.32 6.75
CA VAL A 21 8.98 23.91 8.05
C VAL A 21 9.82 22.80 8.71
N ASP A 22 10.32 21.83 7.95
CA ASP A 22 11.20 20.77 8.46
C ASP A 22 12.59 21.31 8.89
N ALA A 23 13.06 22.42 8.31
CA ALA A 23 14.27 23.09 8.77
C ALA A 23 14.06 23.73 10.17
N ARG A 24 12.85 24.22 10.48
CA ARG A 24 12.50 24.76 11.80
C ARG A 24 12.37 23.67 12.84
N SER A 25 11.85 22.49 12.48
CA SER A 25 11.71 21.37 13.42
C SER A 25 13.04 20.83 13.97
N ARG A 26 14.17 21.13 13.32
CA ARG A 26 15.52 20.79 13.86
C ARG A 26 15.88 21.55 15.15
N HIS A 27 15.19 22.64 15.45
CA HIS A 27 15.42 23.44 16.67
C HIS A 27 14.61 22.94 17.87
N PHE A 28 13.64 22.04 17.65
CA PHE A 28 12.83 21.50 18.73
C PHE A 28 13.47 20.22 19.29
N THR A 29 13.51 20.14 20.61
CA THR A 29 13.80 18.91 21.34
C THR A 29 12.61 17.96 21.28
N ASP A 30 12.84 16.69 21.63
CA ASP A 30 11.79 15.67 21.68
C ASP A 30 10.70 16.07 22.69
N GLU A 31 11.10 16.65 23.84
CA GLU A 31 10.18 17.11 24.88
C GLU A 31 9.28 18.25 24.37
N GLU A 32 9.86 19.26 23.72
CA GLU A 32 9.09 20.41 23.19
C GLU A 32 8.10 19.98 22.10
N LEU A 33 8.48 19.00 21.27
CA LEU A 33 7.56 18.41 20.29
C LEU A 33 6.37 17.74 20.98
N LEU A 34 6.63 16.93 22.01
CA LEU A 34 5.58 16.25 22.75
C LEU A 34 4.69 17.24 23.52
N ASP A 35 5.26 18.31 24.08
CA ASP A 35 4.52 19.38 24.74
C ASP A 35 3.61 20.14 23.77
N ALA A 36 4.08 20.42 22.55
CA ALA A 36 3.25 21.00 21.52
C ALA A 36 2.03 20.10 21.20
N LEU A 37 2.21 18.78 21.13
CA LEU A 37 1.08 17.85 20.94
C LEU A 37 0.12 17.86 22.14
N ARG A 38 0.64 17.89 23.38
CA ARG A 38 -0.20 18.02 24.60
C ARG A 38 -1.00 19.31 24.58
N ALA A 39 -0.42 20.41 24.10
CA ALA A 39 -1.09 21.70 24.01
C ALA A 39 -2.24 21.70 22.99
N ILE A 40 -2.01 21.15 21.80
CA ILE A 40 -3.07 20.98 20.78
C ILE A 40 -4.19 20.09 21.34
N LEU A 41 -3.83 18.96 21.97
CA LEU A 41 -4.79 18.02 22.54
C LEU A 41 -5.66 18.68 23.61
N LYS A 42 -5.06 19.48 24.51
CA LYS A 42 -5.79 20.21 25.54
C LYS A 42 -6.78 21.22 24.96
N ARG A 43 -6.45 21.83 23.80
CA ARG A 43 -7.29 22.86 23.15
C ARG A 43 -8.42 22.25 22.31
N GLN A 44 -8.13 21.20 21.54
CA GLN A 44 -9.07 20.65 20.56
C GLN A 44 -9.72 19.33 20.99
N GLY A 45 -9.24 18.71 22.07
CA GLY A 45 -9.72 17.41 22.56
C GLY A 45 -9.33 16.20 21.71
N THR A 46 -8.83 16.43 20.48
CA THR A 46 -8.37 15.37 19.57
C THR A 46 -7.11 15.80 18.82
N LEU A 47 -6.35 14.81 18.33
CA LEU A 47 -5.22 15.01 17.43
C LEU A 47 -5.40 14.21 16.14
N SER A 48 -5.12 14.87 15.02
CA SER A 48 -4.97 14.27 13.70
C SER A 48 -3.77 14.89 12.98
N GLY A 49 -3.28 14.25 11.92
CA GLY A 49 -2.23 14.85 11.09
C GLY A 49 -2.66 16.19 10.49
N LEU A 50 -3.94 16.30 10.11
CA LEU A 50 -4.52 17.53 9.54
C LEU A 50 -4.55 18.66 10.57
N ILE A 51 -5.02 18.39 11.80
CA ILE A 51 -5.07 19.38 12.89
C ILE A 51 -3.67 19.92 13.19
N ILE A 52 -2.65 19.06 13.19
CA ILE A 52 -1.26 19.49 13.41
C ILE A 52 -0.77 20.35 12.25
N ASP A 53 -1.05 19.96 11.01
CA ASP A 53 -0.62 20.70 9.82
C ASP A 53 -1.33 22.06 9.64
N GLU A 54 -2.46 22.30 10.32
CA GLU A 54 -3.17 23.58 10.37
C GLU A 54 -2.54 24.61 11.35
N GLU A 55 -1.69 24.15 12.27
CA GLU A 55 -1.01 25.01 13.25
C GLU A 55 0.28 25.60 12.66
N ASN A 56 0.19 26.80 12.11
CA ASN A 56 1.30 27.45 11.38
C ASN A 56 2.60 27.65 12.19
N ASP A 57 2.49 27.75 13.52
CA ASP A 57 3.63 27.98 14.42
C ASP A 57 4.23 26.69 15.01
N LEU A 58 3.64 25.53 14.70
CA LEU A 58 4.06 24.24 15.23
C LEU A 58 4.70 23.35 14.16
N PRO A 59 5.51 22.36 14.56
CA PRO A 59 6.08 21.40 13.64
C PRO A 59 4.99 20.60 12.90
N SER A 60 5.20 20.34 11.61
CA SER A 60 4.26 19.58 10.79
C SER A 60 4.10 18.14 11.26
N SER A 61 3.00 17.51 10.88
CA SER A 61 2.73 16.08 11.10
C SER A 61 3.86 15.18 10.56
N SER A 62 4.57 15.62 9.50
CA SER A 62 5.77 14.98 8.95
C SER A 62 6.97 15.03 9.89
N ALA A 63 7.21 16.17 10.56
CA ALA A 63 8.33 16.33 11.49
C ALA A 63 8.24 15.33 12.65
N TYR A 64 7.05 15.18 13.22
CA TYR A 64 6.76 14.17 14.24
C TYR A 64 6.98 12.73 13.75
N ARG A 65 6.57 12.41 12.50
CA ARG A 65 6.83 11.09 11.90
C ARG A 65 8.32 10.84 11.75
N SER A 66 9.09 11.82 11.29
CA SER A 66 10.53 11.69 11.13
C SER A 66 11.25 11.52 12.47
N ARG A 67 10.82 12.26 13.51
CA ARG A 67 11.48 12.26 14.82
C ARG A 67 11.17 11.03 15.65
N PHE A 68 9.90 10.62 15.69
CA PHE A 68 9.43 9.51 16.52
C PHE A 68 9.13 8.23 15.73
N GLY A 69 9.48 8.19 14.44
CA GLY A 69 9.22 7.09 13.50
C GLY A 69 7.76 6.97 13.04
N SER A 70 6.79 7.38 13.85
CA SER A 70 5.38 7.50 13.45
C SER A 70 4.65 8.50 14.33
N LEU A 71 3.61 9.12 13.79
CA LEU A 71 2.78 10.07 14.53
C LEU A 71 1.99 9.38 15.67
N LEU A 72 1.63 8.09 15.50
CA LEU A 72 1.04 7.28 16.57
C LEU A 72 1.99 7.05 17.74
N ARG A 73 3.30 6.87 17.46
CA ARG A 73 4.30 6.73 18.53
C ARG A 73 4.42 8.04 19.31
N ALA A 74 4.39 9.20 18.65
CA ALA A 74 4.35 10.49 19.32
C ALA A 74 3.09 10.63 20.21
N TYR A 75 1.92 10.18 19.74
CA TYR A 75 0.69 10.21 20.52
C TYR A 75 0.72 9.30 21.75
N ARG A 76 1.26 8.08 21.60
CA ARG A 76 1.44 7.17 22.75
C ARG A 76 2.39 7.73 23.81
N LEU A 77 3.43 8.45 23.40
CA LEU A 77 4.36 9.12 24.34
C LEU A 77 3.69 10.21 25.18
N ILE A 78 2.57 10.76 24.72
CA ILE A 78 1.76 11.72 25.49
C ILE A 78 0.50 11.10 26.13
N GLY A 79 0.36 9.77 26.06
CA GLY A 79 -0.81 9.06 26.60
C GLY A 79 -2.11 9.28 25.83
N TYR A 80 -2.03 9.70 24.56
CA TYR A 80 -3.21 9.93 23.73
C TYR A 80 -3.45 8.73 22.79
N GLU A 81 -4.65 8.16 22.88
CA GLU A 81 -5.14 7.13 21.95
C GLU A 81 -6.20 7.72 21.01
N PRO A 82 -5.85 7.98 19.73
CA PRO A 82 -6.80 8.53 18.77
C PRO A 82 -7.90 7.52 18.41
N GLU A 83 -9.16 7.92 18.52
CA GLU A 83 -10.31 7.04 18.22
C GLU A 83 -10.44 6.64 16.74
N ARG A 84 -10.04 7.52 15.80
CA ARG A 84 -10.45 7.36 14.39
C ARG A 84 -9.31 7.25 13.37
N ASP A 85 -8.15 7.88 13.59
CA ASP A 85 -7.23 8.21 12.49
C ASP A 85 -5.96 7.34 12.37
N TYR A 86 -5.84 6.26 13.16
CA TYR A 86 -4.62 5.43 13.17
C TYR A 86 -4.80 3.93 13.02
N ARG A 87 -6.06 3.47 12.95
CA ARG A 87 -6.38 2.06 12.68
C ARG A 87 -5.66 1.54 11.43
N TYR A 88 -5.45 2.42 10.45
CA TYR A 88 -4.77 2.09 9.20
C TYR A 88 -3.28 1.71 9.38
N ILE A 89 -2.60 2.20 10.43
CA ILE A 89 -1.20 1.84 10.72
C ILE A 89 -1.14 0.42 11.27
N GLU A 90 -2.01 0.08 12.23
CA GLU A 90 -2.09 -1.27 12.77
C GLU A 90 -2.56 -2.27 11.71
N ILE A 91 -3.54 -1.88 10.87
CA ILE A 91 -3.94 -2.69 9.71
C ILE A 91 -2.73 -2.89 8.77
N ASN A 92 -2.00 -1.84 8.39
CA ASN A 92 -0.82 -2.00 7.53
C ASN A 92 0.28 -2.84 8.20
N LYS A 93 0.41 -2.81 9.52
CA LYS A 93 1.34 -3.66 10.27
C LYS A 93 0.89 -5.12 10.23
N ALA A 94 -0.40 -5.38 10.47
CA ALA A 94 -1.00 -6.71 10.35
C ALA A 94 -0.86 -7.26 8.92
N LEU A 95 -1.13 -6.45 7.89
CA LEU A 95 -0.95 -6.85 6.49
C LEU A 95 0.51 -7.21 6.17
N ARG A 96 1.49 -6.42 6.64
CA ARG A 96 2.90 -6.78 6.48
C ARG A 96 3.26 -8.08 7.21
N ALA A 97 2.64 -8.34 8.36
CA ALA A 97 2.84 -9.57 9.10
C ALA A 97 2.12 -10.78 8.48
N ALA A 98 1.07 -10.55 7.68
CA ALA A 98 0.26 -11.54 6.98
C ALA A 98 0.79 -11.89 5.57
N LEU A 99 1.55 -10.98 4.94
CA LEU A 99 2.12 -11.17 3.61
C LEU A 99 2.95 -12.46 3.49
N PRO A 100 3.85 -12.80 4.44
CA PRO A 100 4.63 -14.02 4.37
C PRO A 100 3.77 -15.29 4.28
N GLN A 101 2.68 -15.37 5.04
CA GLN A 101 1.80 -16.54 5.04
C GLN A 101 1.02 -16.66 3.73
N ILE A 102 0.62 -15.53 3.13
CA ILE A 102 -0.01 -15.53 1.81
C ILE A 102 0.98 -15.99 0.74
N VAL A 103 2.21 -15.48 0.79
CA VAL A 103 3.28 -15.89 -0.13
C VAL A 103 3.59 -17.39 0.03
N GLU A 104 3.68 -17.90 1.25
CA GLU A 104 3.88 -19.32 1.54
C GLU A 104 2.75 -20.16 0.92
N GLY A 105 1.49 -19.76 1.10
CA GLY A 105 0.35 -20.44 0.47
C GLY A 105 0.40 -20.44 -1.06
N ILE A 106 0.88 -19.34 -1.69
CA ILE A 106 1.08 -19.27 -3.14
C ILE A 106 2.20 -20.23 -3.58
N VAL A 107 3.31 -20.26 -2.85
CA VAL A 107 4.44 -21.15 -3.13
C VAL A 107 4.01 -22.62 -3.04
N ASP A 108 3.27 -22.97 -2.00
CA ASP A 108 2.73 -24.33 -1.80
C ASP A 108 1.75 -24.70 -2.91
N GLY A 109 0.85 -23.79 -3.30
CA GLY A 109 -0.09 -24.02 -4.40
C GLY A 109 0.60 -24.30 -5.74
N VAL A 110 1.68 -23.57 -6.04
CA VAL A 110 2.52 -23.84 -7.21
C VAL A 110 3.22 -25.19 -7.10
N ALA A 111 3.78 -25.51 -5.93
CA ALA A 111 4.47 -26.78 -5.70
C ALA A 111 3.54 -28.00 -5.84
N ILE A 112 2.29 -27.89 -5.40
CA ILE A 112 1.26 -28.93 -5.57
C ILE A 112 1.01 -29.23 -7.05
N GLN A 113 1.08 -28.22 -7.93
CA GLN A 113 0.97 -28.40 -9.38
C GLN A 113 2.29 -28.83 -10.05
N GLY A 114 3.30 -29.21 -9.25
CA GLY A 114 4.63 -29.63 -9.73
C GLY A 114 5.51 -28.48 -10.22
N GLY A 115 5.09 -27.22 -10.00
CA GLY A 115 5.88 -26.05 -10.28
C GLY A 115 6.97 -25.81 -9.22
N ARG A 116 7.90 -24.91 -9.52
CA ARG A 116 8.95 -24.50 -8.59
C ARG A 116 8.93 -22.99 -8.41
N VAL A 117 9.10 -22.52 -7.17
CA VAL A 117 9.24 -21.08 -6.88
C VAL A 117 10.57 -20.82 -6.18
N VAL A 118 11.25 -19.75 -6.58
CA VAL A 118 12.42 -19.22 -5.88
C VAL A 118 12.12 -17.76 -5.54
N GLN A 119 12.13 -17.42 -4.25
CA GLN A 119 11.96 -16.04 -3.81
C GLN A 119 13.32 -15.33 -3.77
N ASP A 120 13.38 -14.16 -4.40
CA ASP A 120 14.53 -13.28 -4.32
C ASP A 120 14.57 -12.56 -2.96
N PRO A 121 15.66 -12.65 -2.18
CA PRO A 121 15.70 -12.11 -0.82
C PRO A 121 15.70 -10.58 -0.78
N ASP A 122 16.23 -9.92 -1.81
CA ASP A 122 16.39 -8.46 -1.83
C ASP A 122 15.12 -7.77 -2.35
N THR A 123 14.49 -8.35 -3.35
CA THR A 123 13.33 -7.77 -4.04
C THR A 123 12.00 -8.40 -3.62
N GLN A 124 12.03 -9.55 -2.94
CA GLN A 124 10.87 -10.36 -2.58
C GLN A 124 10.08 -10.91 -3.77
N LEU A 125 10.58 -10.76 -5.00
CA LEU A 125 9.95 -11.31 -6.20
C LEU A 125 10.01 -12.83 -6.17
N LEU A 126 8.91 -13.46 -6.62
CA LEU A 126 8.81 -14.89 -6.80
C LEU A 126 9.17 -15.22 -8.24
N ARG A 127 10.27 -15.94 -8.45
CA ARG A 127 10.60 -16.51 -9.75
C ARG A 127 9.98 -17.90 -9.85
N VAL A 128 8.97 -18.01 -10.70
CA VAL A 128 8.23 -19.25 -10.93
C VAL A 128 8.86 -19.97 -12.12
N ASN A 129 9.19 -21.25 -11.93
CA ASN A 129 9.66 -22.16 -12.98
C ASN A 129 10.93 -21.71 -13.72
N TYR A 130 11.63 -20.69 -13.21
CA TYR A 130 12.67 -19.94 -13.91
C TYR A 130 12.22 -19.21 -15.17
N GLU A 131 10.91 -19.15 -15.43
CA GLU A 131 10.31 -18.67 -16.67
C GLU A 131 9.76 -17.26 -16.55
N PHE A 132 9.10 -16.95 -15.44
CA PHE A 132 8.49 -15.65 -15.20
C PHE A 132 8.60 -15.24 -13.73
N THR A 133 8.39 -13.96 -13.50
CA THR A 133 8.51 -13.28 -12.21
C THR A 133 7.17 -12.75 -11.75
N VAL A 134 6.93 -12.89 -10.45
CA VAL A 134 5.67 -12.54 -9.83
C VAL A 134 5.92 -11.66 -8.61
N SER A 135 5.24 -10.52 -8.55
CA SER A 135 5.12 -9.73 -7.32
C SER A 135 3.79 -10.02 -6.63
N VAL A 136 3.77 -9.96 -5.30
CA VAL A 136 2.55 -10.15 -4.51
C VAL A 136 2.31 -8.90 -3.67
N VAL A 137 1.13 -8.30 -3.82
CA VAL A 137 0.77 -7.06 -3.13
C VAL A 137 -0.56 -7.20 -2.40
N LEU A 138 -0.58 -6.81 -1.12
CA LEU A 138 -1.81 -6.75 -0.33
C LEU A 138 -2.47 -5.38 -0.45
N ALA A 139 -3.68 -5.37 -1.00
CA ALA A 139 -4.50 -4.18 -1.12
C ALA A 139 -5.43 -4.07 0.08
N ARG A 140 -5.19 -3.05 0.92
CA ARG A 140 -6.05 -2.74 2.07
C ARG A 140 -7.42 -2.24 1.62
N CYS A 141 -8.49 -2.76 2.23
CA CYS A 141 -9.85 -2.24 2.11
C CYS A 141 -10.03 -0.96 2.93
N GLN A 142 -10.68 0.05 2.33
CA GLN A 142 -11.08 1.28 2.96
C GLN A 142 -12.56 1.55 2.70
N ALA A 143 -13.35 1.69 3.76
CA ALA A 143 -14.72 2.17 3.66
C ALA A 143 -14.74 3.71 3.52
N THR A 144 -15.50 4.20 2.55
CA THR A 144 -15.81 5.63 2.40
C THR A 144 -16.85 6.08 3.42
N ALA A 145 -17.02 7.39 3.62
CA ALA A 145 -18.09 7.92 4.46
C ALA A 145 -19.50 7.50 4.00
N ALA A 146 -19.66 7.22 2.71
CA ALA A 146 -20.90 6.72 2.11
C ALA A 146 -21.07 5.19 2.18
N GLY A 147 -20.14 4.46 2.82
CA GLY A 147 -20.18 3.01 2.99
C GLY A 147 -19.56 2.19 1.86
N SER A 148 -19.28 2.78 0.68
CA SER A 148 -18.62 2.05 -0.41
C SER A 148 -17.19 1.65 -0.07
N LEU A 149 -16.74 0.50 -0.59
CA LEU A 149 -15.40 -0.05 -0.35
C LEU A 149 -14.42 0.35 -1.45
N ARG A 150 -13.18 0.65 -1.06
CA ARG A 150 -12.10 1.10 -1.94
C ARG A 150 -10.77 0.43 -1.59
N TRP A 151 -10.00 0.15 -2.63
CA TRP A 151 -8.65 -0.38 -2.53
C TRP A 151 -7.69 0.47 -3.37
N HIS A 152 -6.48 0.64 -2.87
CA HIS A 152 -5.42 1.37 -3.56
C HIS A 152 -4.21 0.46 -3.69
N ILE A 153 -3.84 0.14 -4.91
CA ILE A 153 -2.72 -0.76 -5.22
C ILE A 153 -1.58 0.06 -5.78
N ARG A 154 -0.38 -0.20 -5.27
CA ARG A 154 0.86 0.30 -5.86
C ARG A 154 1.59 -0.89 -6.47
N LEU A 155 1.78 -0.85 -7.77
CA LEU A 155 2.53 -1.87 -8.50
C LEU A 155 4.03 -1.59 -8.37
N ASP A 156 4.83 -2.66 -8.29
CA ASP A 156 6.29 -2.58 -8.23
C ASP A 156 6.89 -2.41 -9.63
N THR A 157 6.46 -1.38 -10.36
CA THR A 157 6.88 -1.12 -11.75
C THR A 157 8.39 -0.89 -11.91
N GLY A 158 9.10 -0.59 -10.81
CA GLY A 158 10.56 -0.47 -10.81
C GLY A 158 11.28 -1.83 -10.83
N LEU A 159 10.61 -2.89 -10.38
CA LEU A 159 11.12 -4.27 -10.40
C LEU A 159 10.70 -5.03 -11.67
N VAL A 160 9.73 -4.49 -12.42
CA VAL A 160 9.24 -5.00 -13.71
C VAL A 160 8.87 -6.50 -13.64
N PRO A 161 7.99 -6.92 -12.70
CA PRO A 161 7.51 -8.30 -12.69
C PRO A 161 6.70 -8.61 -13.95
N ASP A 162 6.65 -9.86 -14.37
CA ASP A 162 5.80 -10.29 -15.48
C ASP A 162 4.31 -10.24 -15.08
N ILE A 163 4.01 -10.66 -13.84
CA ILE A 163 2.66 -10.67 -13.28
C ILE A 163 2.68 -10.08 -11.86
N THR A 164 1.70 -9.25 -11.52
CA THR A 164 1.43 -8.85 -10.13
C THR A 164 0.17 -9.56 -9.63
N ILE A 165 0.30 -10.35 -8.56
CA ILE A 165 -0.83 -10.88 -7.81
C ILE A 165 -1.26 -9.82 -6.79
N ALA A 166 -2.35 -9.14 -7.11
CA ALA A 166 -2.99 -8.16 -6.25
C ALA A 166 -4.06 -8.83 -5.39
N VAL A 167 -3.78 -8.97 -4.10
CA VAL A 167 -4.69 -9.59 -3.12
C VAL A 167 -5.57 -8.51 -2.52
N ARG A 168 -6.86 -8.56 -2.81
CA ARG A 168 -7.84 -7.59 -2.31
C ARG A 168 -8.34 -8.06 -0.94
N MET A 169 -8.10 -7.30 0.12
CA MET A 169 -8.54 -7.70 1.47
C MET A 169 -10.04 -7.44 1.69
N ASN A 170 -10.69 -8.21 2.56
CA ASN A 170 -12.09 -8.01 2.97
C ASN A 170 -12.30 -6.73 3.81
N GLU A 171 -13.55 -6.45 4.24
CA GLU A 171 -13.87 -5.24 5.01
C GLU A 171 -13.07 -5.11 6.31
N THR A 172 -12.78 -6.23 6.97
CA THR A 172 -12.03 -6.29 8.23
C THR A 172 -10.51 -6.31 8.03
N ASN A 173 -10.03 -6.45 6.79
CA ASN A 173 -8.63 -6.59 6.42
C ASN A 173 -7.89 -7.77 7.06
N ASP A 174 -8.60 -8.83 7.43
CA ASP A 174 -8.04 -10.03 8.06
C ASP A 174 -7.90 -11.22 7.10
N ALA A 175 -8.60 -11.20 5.97
CA ALA A 175 -8.56 -12.26 4.97
C ALA A 175 -8.63 -11.71 3.54
N PRO A 176 -8.07 -12.44 2.56
CA PRO A 176 -8.31 -12.19 1.14
C PRO A 176 -9.80 -12.28 0.81
N ARG A 177 -10.30 -11.32 0.05
CA ARG A 177 -11.63 -11.31 -0.55
C ARG A 177 -11.60 -11.96 -1.94
N ASP A 178 -10.63 -11.53 -2.75
CA ASP A 178 -10.41 -11.98 -4.12
C ASP A 178 -9.00 -11.57 -4.58
N PHE A 179 -8.62 -12.00 -5.78
CA PHE A 179 -7.30 -11.78 -6.37
C PHE A 179 -7.43 -11.15 -7.75
N TYR A 180 -6.44 -10.37 -8.12
CA TYR A 180 -6.24 -9.90 -9.49
C TYR A 180 -4.87 -10.38 -9.98
N LEU A 181 -4.87 -11.03 -11.15
CA LEU A 181 -3.65 -11.45 -11.85
C LEU A 181 -3.33 -10.40 -12.91
N LEU A 182 -2.48 -9.44 -12.58
CA LEU A 182 -2.24 -8.25 -13.40
C LEU A 182 -0.96 -8.41 -14.25
N PRO A 183 -1.05 -8.66 -15.57
CA PRO A 183 0.12 -8.76 -16.44
C PRO A 183 0.74 -7.39 -16.64
N SER A 184 2.06 -7.24 -16.49
CA SER A 184 2.71 -5.93 -16.58
C SER A 184 2.56 -5.27 -17.96
N ILE A 185 2.40 -6.07 -19.02
CA ILE A 185 2.14 -5.58 -20.38
C ILE A 185 0.85 -4.74 -20.50
N ASP A 186 -0.16 -5.06 -19.68
CA ASP A 186 -1.44 -4.37 -19.67
C ASP A 186 -1.47 -3.23 -18.63
N MET A 187 -0.54 -3.21 -17.67
CA MET A 187 -0.50 -2.21 -16.60
C MET A 187 0.32 -0.98 -16.99
N THR A 188 -0.35 0.07 -17.49
CA THR A 188 0.31 1.35 -17.81
C THR A 188 0.56 2.25 -16.61
N ASP A 189 -0.27 2.13 -15.56
CA ASP A 189 -0.20 2.97 -14.35
C ASP A 189 0.33 2.19 -13.15
N ALA A 190 1.34 2.74 -12.47
CA ALA A 190 1.91 2.16 -11.25
C ALA A 190 0.96 2.22 -10.02
N ARG A 191 -0.18 2.91 -10.14
CA ARG A 191 -1.16 3.10 -9.06
C ARG A 191 -2.56 2.82 -9.56
N LEU A 192 -3.16 1.74 -9.08
CA LEU A 192 -4.53 1.36 -9.41
C LEU A 192 -5.46 1.74 -8.25
N LYS A 193 -6.58 2.37 -8.60
CA LYS A 193 -7.68 2.64 -7.66
C LYS A 193 -8.81 1.68 -7.98
N MET A 194 -9.21 0.89 -7.00
CA MET A 194 -10.26 -0.09 -7.18
C MET A 194 -11.46 0.21 -6.29
N ALA A 195 -12.64 -0.04 -6.82
CA ALA A 195 -13.90 -0.16 -6.12
C ALA A 195 -14.34 -1.63 -6.08
N GLU A 196 -15.52 -1.88 -5.52
CA GLU A 196 -16.14 -3.21 -5.49
C GLU A 196 -16.27 -3.81 -6.90
N GLN A 197 -16.63 -2.95 -7.87
CA GLN A 197 -16.71 -3.25 -9.30
C GLN A 197 -15.89 -2.19 -10.06
N ASN A 198 -15.01 -2.62 -10.96
CA ASN A 198 -14.05 -1.75 -11.66
C ASN A 198 -14.32 -1.68 -13.17
N GLY A 199 -15.29 -2.46 -13.65
CA GLY A 199 -15.61 -2.56 -15.07
C GLY A 199 -14.69 -3.52 -15.80
N LEU A 200 -15.03 -3.79 -17.07
CA LEU A 200 -14.42 -4.86 -17.87
C LEU A 200 -12.90 -4.78 -18.00
N TRP A 201 -12.31 -3.58 -17.99
CA TRP A 201 -10.86 -3.43 -18.05
C TRP A 201 -10.20 -4.24 -16.93
N LEU A 202 -10.58 -3.97 -15.67
CA LEU A 202 -9.90 -4.53 -14.50
C LEU A 202 -10.49 -5.86 -14.08
N ASP A 203 -11.82 -5.95 -14.10
CA ASP A 203 -12.51 -7.13 -13.61
C ASP A 203 -12.31 -8.36 -14.51
N ALA A 204 -11.78 -8.20 -15.73
CA ALA A 204 -11.33 -9.32 -16.56
C ALA A 204 -10.13 -10.09 -15.97
N TYR A 205 -9.33 -9.44 -15.12
CA TYR A 205 -8.18 -10.06 -14.44
C TYR A 205 -8.53 -10.57 -13.03
N ARG A 206 -9.78 -10.43 -12.60
CA ARG A 206 -10.23 -10.82 -11.27
C ARG A 206 -10.51 -12.32 -11.22
N THR A 207 -10.04 -12.95 -10.16
CA THR A 207 -10.35 -14.34 -9.83
C THR A 207 -10.68 -14.47 -8.34
N GLU A 208 -11.52 -15.44 -8.01
CA GLU A 208 -11.89 -15.77 -6.62
C GLU A 208 -10.80 -16.61 -5.94
N THR A 209 -10.09 -17.44 -6.72
CA THR A 209 -9.01 -18.31 -6.25
C THR A 209 -7.77 -18.15 -7.13
N LEU A 210 -6.63 -18.68 -6.70
CA LEU A 210 -5.40 -18.66 -7.49
C LEU A 210 -5.25 -19.91 -8.38
N ASP A 211 -6.33 -20.67 -8.62
CA ASP A 211 -6.25 -21.93 -9.37
C ASP A 211 -5.78 -21.72 -10.81
N ASP A 212 -6.23 -20.65 -11.49
CA ASP A 212 -5.76 -20.30 -12.83
C ASP A 212 -4.26 -19.98 -12.85
N PHE A 213 -3.76 -19.31 -11.81
CA PHE A 213 -2.34 -19.03 -11.64
C PHE A 213 -1.55 -20.32 -11.40
N TYR A 214 -2.07 -21.24 -10.57
CA TYR A 214 -1.43 -22.52 -10.31
C TYR A 214 -1.42 -23.42 -11.56
N ALA A 215 -2.48 -23.38 -12.36
CA ALA A 215 -2.54 -24.08 -13.65
C ALA A 215 -1.49 -23.54 -14.63
N LEU A 216 -1.29 -22.21 -14.69
CA LEU A 216 -0.24 -21.58 -15.48
C LEU A 216 1.17 -22.01 -15.01
N ALA A 217 1.37 -22.19 -13.72
CA ALA A 217 2.63 -22.62 -13.13
C ALA A 217 2.84 -24.15 -13.16
N GLY A 218 1.81 -24.91 -13.55
CA GLY A 218 1.81 -26.37 -13.51
C GLY A 218 2.80 -27.00 -14.48
N ARG A 219 3.36 -28.15 -14.09
CA ARG A 219 4.26 -28.95 -14.95
C ARG A 219 3.59 -30.26 -15.33
N ALA A 220 3.21 -30.39 -16.60
CA ALA A 220 2.81 -31.67 -17.16
C ALA A 220 4.05 -32.46 -17.61
N LYS A 221 4.16 -33.73 -17.22
CA LYS A 221 5.14 -34.64 -17.80
C LYS A 221 4.70 -34.93 -19.23
N VAL A 222 5.45 -34.45 -20.22
CA VAL A 222 5.32 -34.95 -21.59
C VAL A 222 5.95 -36.33 -21.61
N THR A 223 5.13 -37.39 -21.58
CA THR A 223 5.60 -38.72 -21.96
C THR A 223 5.94 -38.70 -23.44
N GLU A 224 7.22 -38.78 -23.78
CA GLU A 224 7.64 -39.10 -25.14
C GLU A 224 6.98 -40.40 -25.56
N VAL A 225 6.20 -40.34 -26.64
CA VAL A 225 5.67 -41.54 -27.31
C VAL A 225 6.86 -42.19 -28.02
N ALA A 226 7.26 -43.36 -27.53
CA ALA A 226 8.34 -44.18 -28.07
C ALA A 226 8.03 -44.72 -29.49
#